data_AF-A0A1G1BYP7-F1
#
_entry.id   AF-A0A1G1BYP7-F1
#
_cell.length_a   1.000
_cell.length_b   1.000
_cell.length_c   1.000
_cell.angle_alpha   90.00
_cell.angle_beta   90.00
_cell.angle_gamma   90.00
#
_symmetry.space_group_name_H-M   'P 1'
#
loop_
_entity.id
_entity.type
_entity.pdbx_description
1 polymer ?
#
loop_
_entity_poly.entity_id
_entity_poly.type
_entity_poly.pdbx_seq_one_letter_code
_entity_poly.pdbx_strand_id
1 'polypeptide(L)'
;MTGAEELRCPVCRAPFRGTGDCSRCGADLRRLMRLVVRARAARQAARRALVAGHPSRALGLVRLAQNCHPTPAGTRLASLSALVPHSEGTVGNTGPDRRPKSSSPTRGSVFGA
;
A
#
# COMPACT_ATOMS: atom_id res chain seq x y z
N MET A 1 6.42 -13.95 -10.32
CA MET A 1 7.09 -14.70 -9.24
C MET A 1 6.64 -14.16 -7.89
N THR A 2 5.52 -14.69 -7.38
CA THR A 2 4.98 -14.38 -6.04
C THR A 2 5.79 -15.14 -5.00
N GLY A 3 6.87 -14.51 -4.52
CA GLY A 3 7.64 -15.04 -3.39
C GLY A 3 6.79 -14.98 -2.12
N ALA A 4 6.12 -16.09 -1.80
CA ALA A 4 5.74 -16.37 -0.44
C ALA A 4 7.05 -16.61 0.33
N GLU A 5 7.68 -15.51 0.75
CA GLU A 5 8.88 -15.57 1.59
C GLU A 5 8.53 -16.37 2.83
N GLU A 6 9.22 -17.50 3.00
CA GLU A 6 8.78 -18.59 3.86
C GLU A 6 8.94 -18.19 5.32
N LEU A 7 7.89 -17.60 5.90
CA LEU A 7 7.83 -17.30 7.31
C LEU A 7 7.97 -18.61 8.09
N ARG A 8 8.89 -18.64 9.06
CA ARG A 8 9.13 -19.81 9.91
C ARG A 8 8.87 -19.46 11.36
N CYS A 9 8.43 -20.44 12.13
CA CYS A 9 8.30 -20.28 13.56
C CYS A 9 9.69 -20.04 14.19
N PRO A 10 9.89 -18.98 14.99
CA PRO A 10 11.18 -18.72 15.64
C PRO A 10 11.54 -19.79 16.69
N VAL A 11 10.55 -20.51 17.23
CA VAL A 11 10.74 -21.55 18.24
C VAL A 11 11.16 -22.87 17.60
N CYS A 12 10.33 -23.41 16.70
CA CYS A 12 10.53 -24.76 16.16
C CYS A 12 10.93 -24.80 14.68
N ARG A 13 11.12 -23.64 14.03
CA ARG A 13 11.52 -23.47 12.62
C ARG A 13 10.59 -24.11 11.57
N ALA A 14 9.41 -24.57 11.99
CA ALA A 14 8.40 -25.11 11.10
C ALA A 14 7.90 -24.02 10.14
N PRO A 15 7.60 -24.37 8.87
CA PRO A 15 7.03 -23.44 7.91
C PRO A 15 5.66 -22.97 8.41
N PHE A 16 5.44 -21.68 8.30
CA PHE A 16 4.23 -21.04 8.78
C PHE A 16 3.08 -21.21 7.80
N ARG A 17 1.91 -21.62 8.31
CA ARG A 17 0.73 -21.95 7.49
C ARG A 17 -0.37 -20.88 7.51
N GLY A 18 -0.11 -19.69 8.07
CA GLY A 18 -1.09 -18.60 8.09
C GLY A 18 -1.97 -18.52 9.34
N THR A 19 -1.73 -19.35 10.36
CA THR A 19 -2.47 -19.38 11.63
C THR A 19 -1.87 -18.45 12.68
N GLY A 20 -2.66 -17.94 13.63
CA GLY A 20 -2.14 -17.06 14.68
C GLY A 20 -1.08 -17.73 15.57
N ASP A 21 -1.09 -19.05 15.61
CA ASP A 21 -0.29 -19.93 16.45
C ASP A 21 0.46 -20.95 15.60
N CYS A 22 1.59 -21.45 16.11
CA CYS A 22 2.36 -22.48 15.42
C CYS A 22 1.74 -23.87 15.62
N SER A 23 1.35 -24.55 14.54
CA SER A 23 0.75 -25.89 14.60
C SER A 23 1.66 -27.00 15.18
N ARG A 24 2.97 -26.76 15.31
CA ARG A 24 3.94 -27.74 15.85
C ARG A 24 4.29 -27.51 17.32
N CYS A 25 4.36 -26.26 17.77
CA CYS A 25 4.82 -25.92 19.13
C CYS A 25 3.86 -25.02 19.92
N GLY A 26 2.75 -24.59 19.34
CA GLY A 26 1.75 -23.73 19.99
C GLY A 26 2.19 -22.29 20.24
N ALA A 27 3.38 -21.88 19.80
CA ALA A 27 3.84 -20.50 19.99
C ALA A 27 2.89 -19.48 19.33
N ASP A 28 2.58 -18.38 20.02
CA ASP A 28 1.81 -17.26 19.47
C ASP A 28 2.66 -16.48 18.45
N LEU A 29 2.24 -16.52 17.19
CA LEU A 29 2.87 -15.86 16.05
C LEU A 29 2.08 -14.62 15.60
N ARG A 30 0.97 -14.27 16.25
CA ARG A 30 0.12 -13.11 15.89
C ARG A 30 0.92 -11.82 15.86
N ARG A 31 1.85 -11.62 16.81
CA ARG A 31 2.69 -10.41 16.85
C ARG A 31 3.64 -10.32 15.65
N LEU A 32 4.24 -11.44 15.27
CA LEU A 32 5.08 -11.55 14.08
C LEU A 32 4.26 -11.28 12.81
N MET A 33 3.05 -11.83 12.74
CA MET A 33 2.13 -11.58 11.64
C MET A 33 1.73 -10.12 11.49
N ARG A 34 1.50 -9.40 12.60
CA ARG A 34 1.24 -7.96 12.56
C ARG A 34 2.38 -7.18 11.92
N LEU A 35 3.63 -7.55 12.18
CA LEU A 35 4.80 -6.93 11.55
C LEU A 35 4.87 -7.23 10.05
N VAL A 36 4.59 -8.47 9.64
CA VAL A 36 4.55 -8.86 8.23
C VAL A 36 3.48 -8.09 7.47
N VAL A 37 2.26 -8.00 8.02
CA VAL A 37 1.15 -7.26 7.40
C VAL A 37 1.50 -5.78 7.27
N ARG A 38 2.03 -5.17 8.33
CA ARG A 38 2.52 -3.78 8.29
C ARG A 38 3.58 -3.56 7.22
N ALA A 39 4.57 -4.45 7.13
CA ALA A 39 5.61 -4.37 6.11
C ALA A 39 5.03 -4.49 4.69
N ARG A 40 4.08 -5.41 4.47
CA ARG A 40 3.42 -5.58 3.17
C ARG A 40 2.64 -4.32 2.77
N ALA A 41 1.86 -3.76 3.69
CA ALA A 41 1.11 -2.53 3.46
C ALA A 41 2.05 -1.36 3.14
N ALA A 42 3.14 -1.20 3.89
CA ALA A 42 4.14 -0.17 3.65
C ALA A 42 4.82 -0.31 2.27
N ARG A 43 5.16 -1.53 1.82
CA ARG A 43 5.67 -1.75 0.45
C ARG A 43 4.66 -1.39 -0.62
N GLN A 44 3.37 -1.71 -0.41
CA GLN A 44 2.32 -1.35 -1.36
C GLN A 44 2.12 0.17 -1.43
N ALA A 45 2.18 0.86 -0.29
CA ALA A 45 2.14 2.31 -0.23
C ALA A 45 3.38 2.94 -0.91
N ALA A 46 4.57 2.37 -0.74
CA ALA A 46 5.78 2.83 -1.42
C ALA A 46 5.66 2.74 -2.94
N ARG A 47 5.13 1.61 -3.46
CA ARG A 47 4.87 1.46 -4.89
C ARG A 47 3.92 2.53 -5.42
N ARG A 48 2.83 2.80 -4.70
CA ARG A 48 1.89 3.88 -5.05
C ARG A 48 2.57 5.25 -5.04
N ALA A 49 3.43 5.52 -4.05
CA ALA A 49 4.17 6.77 -3.97
C ALA A 49 5.16 6.94 -5.14
N LEU A 50 5.82 5.87 -5.60
CA LEU A 50 6.65 5.92 -6.81
C LEU A 50 5.85 6.23 -8.06
N VAL A 51 4.71 5.56 -8.24
CA VAL A 51 3.80 5.83 -9.38
C VAL A 51 3.29 7.27 -9.36
N ALA A 52 3.06 7.83 -8.16
CA ALA A 52 2.64 9.21 -7.97
C ALA A 52 3.79 10.24 -8.04
N GLY A 53 5.03 9.84 -8.35
CA GLY A 53 6.16 10.77 -8.45
C GLY A 53 6.69 11.29 -7.11
N HIS A 54 6.48 10.54 -6.01
CA HIS A 54 6.96 10.90 -4.67
C HIS A 54 8.06 9.95 -4.17
N PRO A 55 9.28 10.00 -4.74
CA PRO A 55 10.36 9.06 -4.42
C PRO A 55 10.83 9.13 -2.97
N SER A 56 10.91 10.32 -2.36
CA SER A 56 11.30 10.48 -0.95
C SER A 56 10.31 9.81 0.01
N ARG A 57 9.00 9.97 -0.26
CA ARG A 57 7.94 9.29 0.49
C ARG A 57 7.99 7.78 0.31
N ALA A 58 8.23 7.33 -0.92
CA ALA A 58 8.40 5.91 -1.20
C ALA A 58 9.59 5.32 -0.43
N LEU A 59 10.74 5.99 -0.43
CA LEU A 59 11.93 5.54 0.28
C LEU A 59 11.69 5.41 1.79
N GLY A 60 11.02 6.38 2.42
CA GLY A 60 10.63 6.30 3.83
C GLY A 60 9.74 5.09 4.14
N LEU A 61 8.73 4.84 3.28
CA LEU A 61 7.83 3.69 3.41
C LEU A 61 8.55 2.35 3.22
N VAL A 62 9.51 2.27 2.29
CA VAL A 62 10.30 1.04 2.12
C VAL A 62 11.20 0.79 3.32
N ARG A 63 11.85 1.82 3.87
CA ARG A 63 12.69 1.68 5.08
C ARG A 63 11.86 1.15 6.26
N LEU A 64 10.66 1.70 6.47
CA LEU A 64 9.73 1.19 7.48
C LEU A 64 9.37 -0.28 7.25
N ALA A 65 9.12 -0.67 5.99
CA ALA A 65 8.82 -2.06 5.66
C ALA A 65 10.00 -3.00 5.96
N GLN A 66 11.22 -2.59 5.61
CA GLN A 66 12.43 -3.40 5.82
C GLN A 66 12.80 -3.54 7.30
N ASN A 67 12.57 -2.49 8.10
CA ASN A 67 12.76 -2.56 9.56
C ASN A 67 11.78 -3.53 10.22
N CYS A 68 10.56 -3.69 9.67
CA CYS A 68 9.57 -4.63 10.19
C CYS A 68 9.81 -6.07 9.69
N HIS A 69 10.13 -6.20 8.40
CA HIS A 69 10.36 -7.49 7.75
C HIS A 69 11.30 -7.27 6.55
N PRO A 70 12.60 -7.59 6.64
CA PRO A 70 13.51 -7.43 5.53
C PRO A 70 13.20 -8.47 4.44
N THR A 71 13.16 -8.03 3.19
CA THR A 71 12.95 -8.90 2.02
C THR A 71 13.79 -8.43 0.83
N PRO A 72 14.24 -9.32 -0.07
CA PRO A 72 14.95 -8.94 -1.30
C PRO A 72 14.12 -8.03 -2.22
N ALA A 73 12.81 -8.25 -2.25
CA ALA A 73 11.89 -7.38 -2.99
C ALA A 73 11.85 -5.96 -2.40
N GLY A 74 11.88 -5.83 -1.07
CA GLY A 74 11.97 -4.54 -0.39
C GLY A 74 13.28 -3.82 -0.68
N THR A 75 14.41 -4.54 -0.74
CA THR A 75 15.72 -3.93 -1.02
C THR A 75 15.76 -3.34 -2.42
N ARG A 76 15.29 -4.10 -3.42
CA ARG A 76 15.16 -3.59 -4.79
C ARG A 76 14.27 -2.35 -4.88
N LEU A 77 13.15 -2.36 -4.15
CA LEU A 77 12.24 -1.21 -4.11
C LEU A 77 12.90 0.03 -3.45
N ALA A 78 13.78 -0.16 -2.47
CA ALA A 78 14.54 0.91 -1.84
C ALA A 78 15.54 1.52 -2.84
N SER A 79 16.28 0.68 -3.57
CA SER A 79 17.21 1.11 -4.62
C SER A 79 16.49 1.91 -5.69
N LEU A 80 15.33 1.43 -6.17
CA LEU A 80 14.51 2.18 -7.14
C LEU A 80 14.05 3.53 -6.57
N SER A 81 13.61 3.56 -5.32
CA SER A 81 13.14 4.80 -4.69
C SER A 81 14.25 5.83 -4.47
N ALA A 82 15.50 5.38 -4.31
CA ALA A 82 16.66 6.26 -4.17
C ALA A 82 17.23 6.70 -5.53
N LEU A 83 17.05 5.90 -6.58
CA LEU A 83 17.57 6.17 -7.92
C LEU A 83 16.69 7.13 -8.72
N VAL A 84 15.37 7.14 -8.47
CA VAL A 84 14.44 8.02 -9.19
C VAL A 84 14.75 9.47 -8.82
N PRO A 85 15.29 10.28 -9.74
CA PRO A 85 15.47 11.71 -9.49
C PRO A 85 14.11 12.32 -9.24
N HIS A 86 14.06 13.38 -8.44
CA HIS A 86 12.83 14.10 -8.13
C HIS A 86 12.47 14.85 -9.41
N SER A 87 11.83 14.15 -10.34
CA SER A 87 11.16 14.80 -11.45
C SER A 87 9.99 15.53 -10.81
N GLU A 88 10.20 16.82 -10.51
CA GLU A 88 9.11 17.78 -10.36
C GLU A 88 8.44 17.91 -11.74
N GLY A 89 7.75 16.86 -12.14
CA GLY A 89 6.98 16.77 -13.36
C GLY A 89 5.65 17.44 -13.11
N THR A 90 5.64 18.76 -13.26
CA THR A 90 4.54 19.61 -13.70
C THR A 90 3.30 18.82 -14.12
N VAL A 91 2.28 18.77 -13.26
CA VAL A 91 0.91 18.45 -13.70
C VAL A 91 0.38 19.67 -14.44
N GLY A 92 0.87 19.86 -15.66
CA GLY A 92 0.25 20.72 -16.66
C GLY A 92 -0.76 19.89 -17.44
N ASN A 93 -1.98 19.81 -16.94
CA ASN A 93 -3.18 19.80 -17.78
C ASN A 93 -4.43 20.08 -16.94
N THR A 94 -4.82 21.35 -16.94
CA THR A 94 -6.19 21.81 -16.79
C THR A 94 -6.99 21.51 -18.07
N GLY A 95 -7.96 20.60 -17.97
CA GLY A 95 -9.15 20.56 -18.83
C GLY A 95 -9.24 19.41 -19.85
N PRO A 96 -10.45 19.09 -20.37
CA PRO A 96 -11.55 20.03 -20.52
C PRO A 96 -12.85 19.64 -19.78
N ASP A 97 -13.55 20.69 -19.34
CA ASP A 97 -14.98 20.89 -19.56
C ASP A 97 -15.89 19.65 -19.62
N ARG A 98 -16.64 19.41 -18.54
CA ARG A 98 -17.92 18.70 -18.58
C ARG A 98 -18.97 19.42 -17.74
N ARG A 99 -19.46 20.54 -18.26
CA ARG A 99 -20.86 20.99 -18.07
C ARG A 99 -21.69 20.46 -19.25
N PRO A 100 -23.03 20.34 -19.23
CA PRO A 100 -24.03 20.35 -18.15
C PRO A 100 -24.91 19.08 -18.14
N LYS A 101 -25.55 18.74 -17.00
CA LYS A 101 -26.91 18.16 -16.99
C LYS A 101 -27.67 18.61 -15.74
N SER A 102 -28.29 19.79 -15.79
CA SER A 102 -29.41 20.13 -14.92
C SER A 102 -30.66 20.18 -15.79
N SER A 103 -31.41 19.08 -15.73
CA SER A 103 -32.77 18.94 -16.22
C SER A 103 -33.67 20.03 -15.62
N SER A 104 -34.26 20.83 -16.50
CA SER A 104 -35.43 21.68 -16.23
C SER A 104 -36.72 20.82 -16.24
N PRO A 105 -37.92 21.41 -16.15
CA PRO A 105 -38.61 21.92 -14.97
C PRO A 105 -39.89 21.11 -14.71
N THR A 106 -40.49 21.17 -13.51
CA THR A 106 -41.90 20.74 -13.39
C THR A 106 -42.66 21.54 -12.33
N ARG A 107 -43.50 22.44 -12.88
CA ARG A 107 -44.86 22.81 -12.48
C ARG A 107 -45.07 23.38 -11.08
N GLY A 108 -45.45 24.66 -11.09
CA GLY A 108 -46.20 25.24 -10.00
C GLY A 108 -47.58 24.57 -9.82
N SER A 109 -48.12 24.75 -8.62
CA SER A 109 -49.55 24.85 -8.41
C SER A 109 -49.80 25.82 -7.28
N VAL A 110 -50.46 26.90 -7.66
CA VAL A 110 -51.11 27.89 -6.82
C VAL A 110 -52.48 27.34 -6.48
N PHE A 111 -52.83 27.29 -5.19
CA PHE A 111 -54.20 27.26 -4.65
C PHE A 111 -54.06 27.94 -3.27
N GLY A 112 -54.76 29.01 -2.89
CA GLY A 112 -56.03 29.54 -3.36
C GLY A 112 -57.15 29.09 -2.42
N ALA A 113 -57.26 29.74 -1.26
CA ALA A 113 -58.47 29.91 -0.44
C ALA A 113 -58.22 30.97 0.63
#